data_AF-A0A7R8CF59-F1
#
_entry.id   AF-A0A7R8CF59-F1
#
_cell.length_a   1.000
_cell.length_b   1.000
_cell.length_c   1.000
_cell.angle_alpha   90.00
_cell.angle_beta   90.00
_cell.angle_gamma   90.00
#
_symmetry.space_group_name_H-M   'P 1'
#
loop_
_entity.id
_entity.type
_entity.pdbx_description
1 polymer ?
#
loop_
_entity_poly.entity_id
_entity_poly.type
_entity_poly.pdbx_seq_one_letter_code
_entity_poly.pdbx_strand_id
1 'polypeptide(L)'
;MSSEQRDPIYGEYEVMEDDKQDAWRRATLFEEPMIRYKKYNQILPKAFLEISEKIRHFETREDDVWIASQIKSGSTWMGELTWCLLNNLDYETAHKENLDVRMTYLEINSVILKCQKSLIPTDVIGIADGNKSPRLIKTHLSFDMLPQKILQNKNKMIYMLRNPRDVCISMYNHHRIFDNYQGTLEEHLDQFLSGNCGYYTPHDVNIIGYHLKRDLPHILFITYEEMKKDFRNCN
;
A
#
# COMPACT_ATOMS: atom_id res chain seq x y z
N MET A 1 18.50 26.31 -11.15
CA MET A 1 18.62 24.89 -11.53
C MET A 1 18.42 24.07 -10.26
N SER A 2 17.24 23.48 -10.08
CA SER A 2 16.99 22.55 -8.99
C SER A 2 17.92 21.34 -9.19
N SER A 3 18.72 20.99 -8.18
CA SER A 3 19.50 19.75 -8.21
C SER A 3 18.54 18.57 -8.28
N GLU A 4 18.55 17.81 -9.37
CA GLU A 4 17.66 16.65 -9.51
C GLU A 4 17.94 15.63 -8.40
N GLN A 5 16.91 15.35 -7.60
CA GLN A 5 17.00 14.41 -6.49
C GLN A 5 16.79 12.98 -7.00
N ARG A 6 17.55 12.03 -6.47
CA ARG A 6 17.60 10.65 -6.99
C ARG A 6 17.72 9.64 -5.86
N ASP A 7 16.85 8.63 -5.89
CA ASP A 7 16.99 7.38 -5.14
C ASP A 7 17.85 6.43 -6.00
N PRO A 8 18.92 5.82 -5.47
CA PRO A 8 19.72 4.84 -6.21
C PRO A 8 18.91 3.63 -6.74
N ILE A 9 17.78 3.32 -6.12
CA ILE A 9 16.93 2.17 -6.37
C ILE A 9 15.82 2.49 -7.38
N TYR A 10 15.06 3.53 -7.10
CA TYR A 10 13.84 3.86 -7.85
C TYR A 10 14.02 5.04 -8.83
N GLY A 11 15.19 5.69 -8.80
CA GLY A 11 15.55 6.75 -9.74
C GLY A 11 15.12 8.13 -9.27
N GLU A 12 14.87 9.02 -10.23
CA GLU A 12 14.55 10.42 -9.95
C GLU A 12 13.21 10.59 -9.24
N TYR A 13 13.21 11.48 -8.26
CA TYR A 13 12.01 11.93 -7.57
C TYR A 13 11.98 13.45 -7.45
N GLU A 14 10.79 14.00 -7.28
CA GLU A 14 10.58 15.37 -6.86
C GLU A 14 10.07 15.39 -5.42
N VAL A 15 10.61 16.29 -4.60
CA VAL A 15 9.96 16.65 -3.34
C VAL A 15 8.79 17.56 -3.69
N MET A 16 7.61 17.13 -3.28
CA MET A 16 6.40 17.93 -3.47
C MET A 16 6.49 19.13 -2.52
N GLU A 17 6.52 20.33 -3.08
CA GLU A 17 6.63 21.57 -2.31
C GLU A 17 5.49 21.70 -1.29
N ASP A 18 5.80 22.31 -0.14
CA ASP A 18 4.83 22.62 0.91
C ASP A 18 3.89 23.74 0.44
N ASP A 19 2.93 23.39 -0.42
CA ASP A 19 1.82 24.27 -0.69
C ASP A 19 0.86 24.22 0.51
N LYS A 20 0.97 25.21 1.40
CA LYS A 20 0.07 25.36 2.55
C LYS A 20 -1.39 25.64 2.15
N GLN A 21 -1.67 25.86 0.86
CA GLN A 21 -3.03 25.93 0.32
C GLN A 21 -3.60 24.55 -0.02
N ASP A 22 -2.75 23.53 -0.19
CA ASP A 22 -3.18 22.14 -0.37
C ASP A 22 -3.88 21.64 0.91
N ALA A 23 -5.18 21.33 0.78
CA ALA A 23 -6.03 20.88 1.88
C ALA A 23 -5.52 19.59 2.55
N TRP A 24 -4.84 18.72 1.81
CA TRP A 24 -4.26 17.48 2.34
C TRP A 24 -3.02 17.79 3.15
N ARG A 25 -2.19 18.75 2.73
CA ARG A 25 -1.03 19.18 3.53
C ARG A 25 -1.34 20.01 4.75
N ARG A 26 -2.42 20.81 4.76
CA ARG A 26 -2.90 21.46 5.99
C ARG A 26 -3.30 20.48 7.10
N ALA A 27 -3.64 19.26 6.72
CA ALA A 27 -4.21 18.26 7.59
C ALA A 27 -3.19 17.27 8.14
N THR A 28 -2.25 16.89 7.30
CA THR A 28 -1.47 15.66 7.46
C THR A 28 -0.55 15.70 8.69
N LEU A 29 -0.44 14.57 9.39
CA LEU A 29 0.46 14.41 10.54
C LEU A 29 1.93 14.23 10.14
N PHE A 30 2.23 14.15 8.84
CA PHE A 30 3.59 13.97 8.34
C PHE A 30 4.39 15.27 8.46
N GLU A 31 5.41 15.26 9.32
CA GLU A 31 6.35 16.39 9.48
C GLU A 31 7.22 16.64 8.23
N GLU A 32 7.44 15.59 7.43
CA GLU A 32 8.23 15.67 6.20
C GLU A 32 7.35 15.81 4.94
N PRO A 33 7.86 16.46 3.87
CA PRO A 33 7.17 16.55 2.60
C PRO A 33 7.01 15.18 1.93
N MET A 34 6.14 15.10 0.93
CA MET A 34 5.94 13.87 0.16
C MET A 34 6.96 13.91 -0.98
N ILE A 35 7.24 12.75 -1.55
CA ILE A 35 7.98 12.66 -2.80
C ILE A 35 7.12 12.01 -3.86
N ARG A 36 7.33 12.39 -5.12
CA ARG A 36 6.79 11.68 -6.27
C ARG A 36 7.95 11.12 -7.09
N TYR A 37 7.96 9.82 -7.32
CA TYR A 37 8.91 9.23 -8.26
C TYR A 37 8.52 9.58 -9.69
N LYS A 38 9.42 10.19 -10.47
CA LYS A 38 9.12 10.62 -11.85
C LYS A 38 8.73 9.44 -12.75
N LYS A 39 9.44 8.32 -12.63
CA LYS A 39 9.21 7.12 -13.45
C LYS A 39 7.88 6.45 -13.13
N TYR A 40 7.54 6.33 -11.86
CA TYR A 40 6.37 5.59 -11.40
C TYR A 40 5.14 6.48 -11.26
N ASN A 41 5.32 7.80 -11.22
CA ASN A 41 4.29 8.78 -10.90
C ASN A 41 3.54 8.49 -9.58
N GLN A 42 4.14 7.72 -8.65
CA GLN A 42 3.52 7.40 -7.36
C GLN A 42 4.05 8.34 -6.27
N ILE A 43 3.14 8.91 -5.49
CA ILE A 43 3.41 9.76 -4.33
C ILE A 43 3.64 8.86 -3.11
N LEU A 44 4.72 9.10 -2.37
CA LEU A 44 5.07 8.36 -1.16
C LEU A 44 5.59 9.33 -0.09
N PRO A 45 5.53 8.95 1.20
CA PRO A 45 6.23 9.68 2.25
C PRO A 45 7.73 9.72 1.97
N LYS A 46 8.39 10.85 2.24
CA LYS A 46 9.84 10.97 2.04
C LYS A 46 10.64 9.93 2.85
N ALA A 47 10.14 9.50 4.00
CA ALA A 47 10.69 8.41 4.79
C ALA A 47 10.79 7.07 4.02
N PHE A 48 10.07 6.90 2.90
CA PHE A 48 10.25 5.75 2.01
C PHE A 48 11.68 5.63 1.48
N LEU A 49 12.40 6.75 1.30
CA LEU A 49 13.81 6.75 0.90
C LEU A 49 14.71 6.01 1.89
N GLU A 50 14.34 5.95 3.17
CA GLU A 50 15.10 5.25 4.21
C GLU A 50 14.98 3.72 4.12
N ILE A 51 13.93 3.22 3.44
CA ILE A 51 13.61 1.80 3.35
C ILE A 51 13.57 1.28 1.91
N SER A 52 13.79 2.13 0.90
CA SER A 52 13.62 1.79 -0.51
C SER A 52 14.53 0.65 -0.96
N GLU A 53 15.79 0.66 -0.53
CA GLU A 53 16.77 -0.40 -0.80
C GLU A 53 16.38 -1.72 -0.14
N LYS A 54 15.96 -1.68 1.13
CA LYS A 54 15.50 -2.88 1.84
C LYS A 54 14.28 -3.49 1.18
N ILE A 55 13.31 -2.68 0.74
CA ILE A 55 12.13 -3.15 0.02
C ILE A 55 12.53 -3.80 -1.31
N ARG A 56 13.40 -3.17 -2.09
CA ARG A 56 13.78 -3.69 -3.40
C ARG A 56 14.49 -5.04 -3.34
N HIS A 57 15.31 -5.22 -2.31
CA HIS A 57 16.09 -6.43 -2.06
C HIS A 57 15.44 -7.38 -1.05
N PHE A 58 14.19 -7.15 -0.69
CA PHE A 58 13.46 -8.06 0.18
C PHE A 58 13.42 -9.47 -0.41
N GLU A 59 13.91 -10.44 0.35
CA GLU A 59 13.99 -11.83 -0.09
C GLU A 59 12.62 -12.49 0.01
N THR A 60 11.91 -12.52 -1.12
CA THR A 60 10.66 -13.28 -1.28
C THR A 60 10.93 -14.78 -1.20
N ARG A 61 10.07 -15.54 -0.52
CA ARG A 61 10.05 -17.01 -0.48
C ARG A 61 9.02 -17.53 -1.48
N GLU A 62 9.20 -18.74 -1.99
CA GLU A 62 8.29 -19.32 -3.00
C GLU A 62 6.84 -19.45 -2.51
N ASP A 63 6.65 -19.60 -1.20
CA ASP A 63 5.34 -19.78 -0.58
C ASP A 63 4.75 -18.48 0.02
N ASP A 64 5.40 -17.33 -0.16
CA ASP A 64 4.81 -16.06 0.25
C ASP A 64 3.54 -15.78 -0.57
N VAL A 65 2.53 -15.24 0.11
CA VAL A 65 1.29 -14.75 -0.47
C VAL A 65 1.19 -13.25 -0.30
N TRP A 66 0.93 -12.57 -1.40
CA TRP A 66 0.87 -11.11 -1.47
C TRP A 66 -0.56 -10.62 -1.62
N ILE A 67 -0.92 -9.58 -0.88
CA ILE A 67 -2.13 -8.80 -1.06
C ILE A 67 -1.70 -7.40 -1.49
N ALA A 68 -1.94 -7.10 -2.75
CA ALA A 68 -1.67 -5.80 -3.33
C ALA A 68 -2.98 -5.08 -3.62
N SER A 69 -3.00 -3.75 -3.46
CA SER A 69 -4.20 -2.97 -3.73
C SER A 69 -3.89 -1.49 -3.71
N GLN A 70 -4.75 -0.66 -4.29
CA GLN A 70 -4.79 0.73 -3.84
C GLN A 70 -5.39 0.81 -2.43
N ILE A 71 -4.97 1.78 -1.62
CA ILE A 71 -5.57 1.97 -0.29
C ILE A 71 -7.09 2.06 -0.37
N LYS A 72 -7.75 1.53 0.66
CA LYS A 72 -9.22 1.53 0.80
C LYS A 72 -9.97 0.67 -0.24
N SER A 73 -9.28 -0.25 -0.90
CA SER A 73 -9.87 -1.19 -1.87
C SER A 73 -10.21 -2.58 -1.28
N GLY A 74 -10.18 -2.75 0.05
CA GLY A 74 -10.61 -4.00 0.71
C GLY A 74 -9.48 -4.91 1.21
N SER A 75 -8.23 -4.45 1.22
CA SER A 75 -7.05 -5.24 1.66
C SER A 75 -7.20 -5.85 3.05
N THR A 76 -7.87 -5.18 3.99
CA THR A 76 -8.07 -5.71 5.36
C THR A 76 -8.96 -6.94 5.35
N TRP A 77 -10.08 -6.91 4.61
CA TRP A 77 -10.99 -8.05 4.52
C TRP A 77 -10.31 -9.22 3.80
N MET A 78 -9.64 -8.96 2.68
CA MET A 78 -8.85 -9.99 1.99
C MET A 78 -7.72 -10.55 2.86
N GLY A 79 -7.09 -9.70 3.68
CA GLY A 79 -6.06 -10.08 4.64
C GLY A 79 -6.55 -11.11 5.64
N GLU A 80 -7.69 -10.86 6.29
CA GLU A 80 -8.28 -11.81 7.24
C GLU A 80 -8.60 -13.15 6.60
N LEU A 81 -9.22 -13.12 5.43
CA LEU A 81 -9.61 -14.33 4.72
C LEU A 81 -8.40 -15.16 4.31
N THR A 82 -7.42 -14.52 3.68
CA THR A 82 -6.20 -15.18 3.21
C THR A 82 -5.41 -15.72 4.40
N TRP A 83 -5.32 -14.97 5.50
CA TRP A 83 -4.62 -15.45 6.70
C TRP A 83 -5.29 -16.70 7.28
N CYS A 84 -6.62 -16.69 7.43
CA CYS A 84 -7.36 -17.87 7.90
C CYS A 84 -7.14 -19.08 6.99
N LEU A 85 -7.15 -18.90 5.66
CA LEU A 85 -6.90 -19.99 4.71
C LEU A 85 -5.49 -20.56 4.84
N LEU A 86 -4.48 -19.71 5.01
CA LEU A 86 -3.09 -20.13 5.19
C LEU A 86 -2.83 -20.83 6.54
N ASN A 87 -3.65 -20.54 7.55
CA ASN A 87 -3.49 -21.03 8.92
C ASN A 87 -4.58 -22.04 9.31
N ASN A 88 -5.06 -22.84 8.35
CA ASN A 88 -6.02 -23.93 8.58
C ASN A 88 -7.31 -23.51 9.31
N LEU A 89 -7.79 -22.30 9.02
CA LEU A 89 -8.98 -21.71 9.63
C LEU A 89 -8.87 -21.57 11.16
N ASP A 90 -7.68 -21.24 11.67
CA ASP A 90 -7.45 -20.91 13.08
C ASP A 90 -8.12 -19.58 13.47
N TYR A 91 -9.43 -19.63 13.69
CA TYR A 91 -10.23 -18.49 14.10
C TYR A 91 -9.90 -18.01 15.52
N GLU A 92 -9.33 -18.88 16.37
CA GLU A 92 -8.98 -18.48 17.73
C GLU A 92 -7.82 -17.47 17.71
N THR A 93 -6.76 -17.79 16.97
CA THR A 93 -5.63 -16.88 16.81
C THR A 93 -6.03 -15.64 16.02
N ALA A 94 -6.82 -15.79 14.95
CA ALA A 94 -7.33 -14.64 14.18
C ALA A 94 -8.13 -13.65 15.04
N HIS A 95 -8.89 -14.15 16.02
CA HIS A 95 -9.65 -13.31 16.96
C HIS A 95 -8.77 -12.66 18.04
N LYS A 96 -7.77 -13.39 18.55
CA LYS A 96 -6.89 -12.92 19.64
C LYS A 96 -5.84 -11.92 19.15
N GLU A 97 -5.32 -12.09 17.94
CA GLU A 97 -4.22 -11.30 17.40
C GLU A 97 -4.68 -10.34 16.31
N ASN A 98 -4.22 -9.09 16.39
CA ASN A 98 -4.51 -8.08 15.39
C ASN A 98 -3.91 -8.46 14.02
N LEU A 99 -4.63 -8.17 12.94
CA LEU A 99 -4.17 -8.43 11.58
C LEU A 99 -2.82 -7.78 11.26
N ASP A 100 -2.53 -6.60 11.79
CA ASP A 100 -1.27 -5.90 11.58
C ASP A 100 -0.05 -6.63 12.20
N VAL A 101 -0.29 -7.59 13.11
CA VAL A 101 0.74 -8.51 13.63
C VAL A 101 0.83 -9.76 12.76
N ARG A 102 -0.31 -10.26 12.30
CA ARG A 102 -0.45 -11.49 11.51
C ARG A 102 -0.05 -11.33 10.04
N MET A 103 -0.01 -10.10 9.54
CA MET A 103 0.29 -9.75 8.15
C MET A 103 1.37 -8.68 8.09
N THR A 104 2.41 -8.91 7.29
CA THR A 104 3.47 -7.93 7.09
C THR A 104 3.01 -6.84 6.13
N TYR A 105 2.83 -5.60 6.60
CA TYR A 105 2.63 -4.45 5.73
C TYR A 105 4.00 -3.86 5.34
N LEU A 106 4.47 -4.19 4.14
CA LEU A 106 5.87 -4.06 3.72
C LEU A 106 6.48 -2.66 3.92
N GLU A 107 5.75 -1.62 3.51
CA GLU A 107 6.23 -0.23 3.53
C GLU A 107 5.68 0.61 4.71
N ILE A 108 5.06 -0.03 5.71
CA ILE A 108 4.36 0.68 6.79
C ILE A 108 5.22 1.66 7.58
N ASN A 109 6.52 1.37 7.67
CA ASN A 109 7.49 2.22 8.36
C ASN A 109 7.61 3.60 7.71
N SER A 110 7.41 3.71 6.40
CA SER A 110 7.38 4.99 5.70
C SER A 110 6.14 5.84 6.04
N VAL A 111 5.04 5.18 6.46
CA VAL A 111 3.76 5.84 6.72
C VAL A 111 3.59 6.21 8.19
N ILE A 112 3.96 5.31 9.12
CA ILE A 112 3.60 5.46 10.53
C ILE A 112 4.73 6.02 11.41
N LEU A 113 5.99 5.68 11.17
CA LEU A 113 7.10 6.02 12.08
C LEU A 113 7.35 7.54 12.22
N LYS A 114 6.85 8.36 11.28
CA LYS A 114 6.99 9.82 11.29
C LYS A 114 5.67 10.57 11.55
N CYS A 115 4.54 9.86 11.64
CA CYS A 115 3.22 10.45 11.92
C CYS A 115 2.79 10.31 13.38
N GLN A 116 3.23 9.24 14.04
CA GLN A 116 2.91 8.95 15.44
C GLN A 116 4.10 8.24 16.07
N LYS A 117 4.40 8.54 17.34
CA LYS A 117 5.28 7.71 18.19
C LYS A 117 4.58 6.36 18.41
N SER A 118 4.63 5.49 17.40
CA SER A 118 3.82 4.28 17.30
C SER A 118 4.50 3.07 17.93
N LEU A 119 3.67 2.10 18.35
CA LEU A 119 4.04 0.78 18.87
C LEU A 119 4.48 -0.20 17.76
N ILE A 120 4.50 0.25 16.50
CA ILE A 120 4.93 -0.57 15.37
C ILE A 120 6.45 -0.73 15.40
N PRO A 121 6.97 -1.95 15.27
CA PRO A 121 8.40 -2.18 15.29
C PRO A 121 9.15 -1.41 14.21
N THR A 122 10.31 -0.87 14.57
CA THR A 122 11.12 -0.01 13.69
C THR A 122 11.72 -0.74 12.47
N ASP A 123 11.72 -2.07 12.45
CA ASP A 123 12.26 -2.89 11.34
C ASP A 123 11.27 -3.99 10.91
N VAL A 124 10.16 -3.57 10.29
CA VAL A 124 9.11 -4.49 9.80
C VAL A 124 9.65 -5.50 8.79
N ILE A 125 10.64 -5.10 8.00
CA ILE A 125 11.30 -5.97 7.03
C ILE A 125 12.07 -7.08 7.74
N GLY A 126 12.92 -6.74 8.73
CA GLY A 126 13.64 -7.75 9.52
C GLY A 126 12.73 -8.70 10.30
N ILE A 127 11.58 -8.20 10.78
CA ILE A 127 10.56 -9.04 11.42
C ILE A 127 9.93 -10.01 10.42
N ALA A 128 9.59 -9.53 9.23
CA ALA A 128 9.05 -10.38 8.16
C ALA A 128 10.02 -11.50 7.78
N ASP A 129 11.33 -11.29 7.89
CA ASP A 129 12.34 -12.33 7.66
C ASP A 129 12.40 -13.38 8.77
N GLY A 130 12.06 -13.01 10.01
CA GLY A 130 11.93 -13.94 11.13
C GLY A 130 10.62 -14.74 11.16
N ASN A 131 9.60 -14.30 10.43
CA ASN A 131 8.29 -14.96 10.42
C ASN A 131 8.34 -16.34 9.75
N LYS A 132 7.52 -17.25 10.26
CA LYS A 132 7.34 -18.59 9.67
C LYS A 132 6.66 -18.49 8.31
N SER A 133 7.01 -19.42 7.42
CA SER A 133 6.37 -19.60 6.12
C SER A 133 5.06 -20.40 6.25
N PRO A 134 4.05 -20.15 5.38
CA PRO A 134 4.01 -19.09 4.37
C PRO A 134 3.77 -17.71 5.00
N ARG A 135 4.41 -16.66 4.46
CA ARG A 135 4.19 -15.29 4.93
C ARG A 135 3.03 -14.64 4.17
N LEU A 136 2.18 -13.91 4.89
CA LEU A 136 1.18 -13.03 4.28
C LEU A 136 1.70 -11.59 4.27
N ILE A 137 1.85 -11.03 3.07
CA ILE A 137 2.46 -9.71 2.86
C ILE A 137 1.46 -8.79 2.19
N LYS A 138 1.31 -7.58 2.71
CA LYS A 138 0.46 -6.52 2.17
C LYS A 138 1.31 -5.37 1.64
N THR A 139 0.88 -4.78 0.53
CA THR A 139 1.48 -3.56 -0.01
C THR A 139 0.48 -2.71 -0.81
N HIS A 140 0.73 -1.41 -0.87
CA HIS A 140 0.07 -0.42 -1.73
C HIS A 140 1.05 0.21 -2.75
N LEU A 141 2.27 -0.30 -2.84
CA LEU A 141 3.23 0.09 -3.86
C LEU A 141 2.74 -0.33 -5.26
N SER A 142 3.13 0.45 -6.26
CA SER A 142 2.96 0.07 -7.67
C SER A 142 3.76 -1.19 -7.98
N PHE A 143 3.29 -2.01 -8.92
CA PHE A 143 3.89 -3.32 -9.21
C PHE A 143 5.41 -3.27 -9.46
N ASP A 144 5.89 -2.28 -10.22
CA ASP A 144 7.32 -2.18 -10.56
C ASP A 144 8.21 -1.73 -9.38
N MET A 145 7.61 -1.26 -8.28
CA MET A 145 8.28 -0.89 -7.04
C MET A 145 8.36 -2.05 -6.03
N LEU A 146 7.80 -3.22 -6.37
CA LEU A 146 7.90 -4.42 -5.54
C LEU A 146 9.32 -5.03 -5.57
N PRO A 147 9.61 -6.00 -4.67
CA PRO A 147 10.90 -6.70 -4.66
C PRO A 147 11.20 -7.36 -6.01
N GLN A 148 12.46 -7.34 -6.43
CA GLN A 148 12.86 -7.80 -7.77
C GLN A 148 12.48 -9.25 -8.07
N LYS A 149 12.54 -10.09 -7.04
CA LYS A 149 12.37 -11.55 -7.16
C LYS A 149 10.91 -11.99 -7.25
N ILE A 150 9.94 -11.09 -7.09
CA ILE A 150 8.51 -11.45 -7.00
C ILE A 150 8.00 -12.19 -8.25
N LEU A 151 8.45 -11.76 -9.44
CA LEU A 151 8.13 -12.42 -10.71
C LEU A 151 8.95 -13.69 -10.95
N GLN A 152 10.21 -13.71 -10.50
CA GLN A 152 11.10 -14.85 -10.67
C GLN A 152 10.60 -16.05 -9.85
N ASN A 153 10.21 -15.79 -8.61
CA ASN A 153 9.68 -16.78 -7.68
C ASN A 153 8.21 -17.13 -7.93
N LYS A 154 7.53 -16.45 -8.87
CA LYS A 154 6.11 -16.64 -9.19
C LYS A 154 5.23 -16.59 -7.93
N ASN A 155 5.53 -15.63 -7.05
CA ASN A 155 4.81 -15.46 -5.79
C ASN A 155 3.31 -15.34 -6.03
N LYS A 156 2.51 -16.03 -5.21
CA LYS A 156 1.05 -15.88 -5.27
C LYS A 156 0.68 -14.46 -4.88
N MET A 157 -0.15 -13.81 -5.68
CA MET A 157 -0.57 -12.44 -5.44
C MET A 157 -2.08 -12.29 -5.66
N ILE A 158 -2.74 -11.59 -4.76
CA ILE A 158 -4.13 -11.17 -4.88
C ILE A 158 -4.12 -9.65 -5.04
N TYR A 159 -4.55 -9.15 -6.18
CA TYR A 159 -4.74 -7.73 -6.41
C TYR A 159 -6.21 -7.34 -6.20
N MET A 160 -6.46 -6.48 -5.21
CA MET A 160 -7.79 -5.94 -4.92
C MET A 160 -8.05 -4.67 -5.72
N LEU A 161 -9.08 -4.70 -6.56
CA LEU A 161 -9.63 -3.55 -7.25
C LEU A 161 -10.92 -3.08 -6.57
N ARG A 162 -11.22 -1.78 -6.63
CA ARG A 162 -12.50 -1.22 -6.16
C ARG A 162 -12.90 -0.06 -7.06
N ASN A 163 -14.20 0.21 -7.15
CA ASN A 163 -14.69 1.40 -7.86
C ASN A 163 -14.01 2.68 -7.32
N PRO A 164 -13.37 3.49 -8.18
CA PRO A 164 -12.63 4.69 -7.75
C PRO A 164 -13.49 5.71 -7.03
N ARG A 165 -14.81 5.78 -7.31
CA ARG A 165 -15.74 6.67 -6.60
C ARG A 165 -15.84 6.27 -5.13
N ASP A 166 -15.98 4.98 -4.87
CA ASP A 166 -16.06 4.45 -3.51
C ASP A 166 -14.70 4.53 -2.78
N VAL A 167 -13.60 4.37 -3.52
CA VAL A 167 -12.24 4.58 -3.00
C VAL A 167 -12.06 6.04 -2.56
N CYS A 168 -12.45 7.02 -3.39
CA CYS A 168 -12.37 8.44 -3.06
C CYS A 168 -13.09 8.76 -1.74
N ILE A 169 -14.34 8.32 -1.58
CA ILE A 169 -15.10 8.54 -0.33
C ILE A 169 -14.46 7.83 0.87
N SER A 170 -13.95 6.61 0.67
CA SER A 170 -13.31 5.87 1.75
C SER A 170 -11.95 6.46 2.15
N MET A 171 -11.19 7.00 1.19
CA MET A 171 -9.95 7.74 1.41
C MET A 171 -10.20 9.05 2.15
N TYR A 172 -11.24 9.80 1.78
CA TYR A 172 -11.63 11.02 2.51
C TYR A 172 -11.83 10.73 4.00
N ASN A 173 -12.63 9.71 4.33
CA ASN A 173 -12.86 9.32 5.73
C ASN A 173 -11.58 8.81 6.41
N HIS A 174 -10.72 8.07 5.68
CA HIS A 174 -9.43 7.60 6.20
C HIS A 174 -8.50 8.77 6.55
N HIS A 175 -8.32 9.72 5.64
CA HIS A 175 -7.51 10.91 5.89
C HIS A 175 -8.06 11.75 7.04
N ARG A 176 -9.39 11.83 7.21
CA ARG A 176 -9.99 12.54 8.37
C ARG A 176 -9.67 11.87 9.71
N ILE A 177 -9.72 10.54 9.76
CA ILE A 177 -9.50 9.77 10.99
C ILE A 177 -8.02 9.69 11.35
N PHE A 178 -7.16 9.38 10.37
CA PHE A 178 -5.75 9.06 10.62
C PHE A 178 -4.80 10.22 10.36
N ASP A 179 -5.13 11.07 9.38
CA ASP A 179 -4.27 12.18 8.94
C ASP A 179 -4.89 13.53 9.31
N ASN A 180 -5.89 13.56 10.20
CA ASN A 180 -6.57 14.77 10.68
C ASN A 180 -7.07 15.71 9.57
N TYR A 181 -7.53 15.17 8.43
CA TYR A 181 -8.09 15.95 7.30
C TYR A 181 -9.24 16.88 7.68
N GLN A 182 -9.08 18.17 7.38
CA GLN A 182 -10.06 19.23 7.68
C GLN A 182 -10.66 19.89 6.42
N GLY A 183 -10.25 19.46 5.22
CA GLY A 183 -10.86 19.94 3.98
C GLY A 183 -12.27 19.36 3.78
N THR A 184 -13.00 19.97 2.86
CA THR A 184 -14.30 19.50 2.37
C THR A 184 -14.17 18.26 1.50
N LEU A 185 -15.30 17.61 1.23
CA LEU A 185 -15.35 16.46 0.32
C LEU A 185 -15.06 16.90 -1.13
N GLU A 186 -15.52 18.09 -1.51
CA GLU A 186 -15.30 18.68 -2.83
C GLU A 186 -13.81 18.92 -3.07
N GLU A 187 -13.11 19.56 -2.13
CA GLU A 187 -11.65 19.73 -2.20
C GLU A 187 -10.94 18.38 -2.29
N HIS A 188 -11.37 17.38 -1.51
CA HIS A 188 -10.78 16.04 -1.55
C HIS A 188 -11.00 15.35 -2.91
N LEU A 189 -12.17 15.52 -3.52
CA LEU A 189 -12.49 14.99 -4.84
C LEU A 189 -11.60 15.63 -5.91
N ASP A 190 -11.41 16.95 -5.89
CA ASP A 190 -10.51 17.65 -6.81
C ASP A 190 -9.05 17.16 -6.68
N GLN A 191 -8.61 16.91 -5.44
CA GLN A 191 -7.31 16.30 -5.17
C GLN A 191 -7.21 14.87 -5.70
N PHE A 192 -8.26 14.07 -5.52
CA PHE A 192 -8.30 12.69 -6.00
C PHE A 192 -8.23 12.64 -7.54
N LEU A 193 -8.99 13.51 -8.22
CA LEU A 193 -9.02 13.60 -9.67
C LEU A 193 -7.73 14.15 -10.27
N SER A 194 -7.04 15.08 -9.59
CA SER A 194 -5.73 15.58 -10.00
C SER A 194 -4.59 14.58 -9.73
N GLY A 195 -4.86 13.51 -8.98
CA GLY A 195 -3.86 12.52 -8.60
C GLY A 195 -2.92 12.97 -7.47
N ASN A 196 -3.28 14.05 -6.77
CA ASN A 196 -2.51 14.68 -5.69
C ASN A 196 -3.26 14.56 -4.36
N CYS A 197 -3.64 13.34 -3.99
CA CYS A 197 -4.49 13.06 -2.83
C CYS A 197 -3.75 12.21 -1.79
N GLY A 198 -2.57 12.67 -1.41
CA GLY A 198 -1.73 11.99 -0.42
C GLY A 198 -0.93 10.81 -0.95
N TYR A 199 -0.45 9.99 -0.01
CA TYR A 199 0.41 8.85 -0.32
C TYR A 199 -0.33 7.74 -1.11
N TYR A 200 0.43 7.00 -1.92
CA TYR A 200 -0.01 6.00 -2.90
C TYR A 200 -0.86 6.50 -4.07
N THR A 201 -1.06 7.81 -4.22
CA THR A 201 -1.76 8.39 -5.39
C THR A 201 -0.78 8.75 -6.52
N PRO A 202 -1.22 8.92 -7.78
CA PRO A 202 -2.57 8.74 -8.33
C PRO A 202 -3.11 7.31 -8.26
N HIS A 203 -4.44 7.17 -8.27
CA HIS A 203 -5.12 5.89 -8.11
C HIS A 203 -4.92 4.90 -9.27
N ASP A 204 -4.92 5.42 -10.49
CA ASP A 204 -4.81 4.67 -11.74
C ASP A 204 -3.42 4.07 -11.95
N VAL A 205 -2.35 4.78 -11.57
CA VAL A 205 -0.96 4.31 -11.64
C VAL A 205 -0.78 2.94 -10.99
N ASN A 206 -1.33 2.78 -9.78
CA ASN A 206 -1.27 1.51 -9.07
C ASN A 206 -1.98 0.42 -9.89
N ILE A 207 -3.23 0.66 -10.30
CA ILE A 207 -4.06 -0.31 -11.03
C ILE A 207 -3.43 -0.75 -12.34
N ILE A 208 -2.94 0.19 -13.15
CA ILE A 208 -2.39 -0.10 -14.48
C ILE A 208 -1.22 -1.08 -14.36
N GLY A 209 -0.30 -0.85 -13.42
CA GLY A 209 0.87 -1.71 -13.23
C GLY A 209 0.50 -3.16 -12.95
N TYR A 210 -0.45 -3.40 -12.04
CA TYR A 210 -0.91 -4.76 -11.79
C TYR A 210 -1.77 -5.30 -12.94
N HIS A 211 -2.64 -4.47 -13.55
CA HIS A 211 -3.57 -4.92 -14.60
C HIS A 211 -2.81 -5.50 -15.81
N LEU A 212 -1.65 -4.94 -16.14
CA LEU A 212 -0.77 -5.47 -17.19
C LEU A 212 -0.19 -6.86 -16.87
N LYS A 213 -0.32 -7.32 -15.63
CA LYS A 213 0.16 -8.62 -15.13
C LYS A 213 -0.98 -9.59 -14.81
N ARG A 214 -2.24 -9.18 -15.01
CA ARG A 214 -3.43 -9.90 -14.56
C ARG A 214 -3.60 -11.31 -15.15
N ASP A 215 -3.03 -11.55 -16.33
CA ASP A 215 -3.14 -12.84 -17.01
C ASP A 215 -2.03 -13.83 -16.57
N LEU A 216 -1.15 -13.44 -15.62
CA LEU A 216 -0.18 -14.35 -15.02
C LEU A 216 -0.88 -15.35 -14.08
N PRO A 217 -0.56 -16.65 -14.14
CA PRO A 217 -1.32 -17.69 -13.43
C PRO A 217 -1.18 -17.67 -11.90
N HIS A 218 -0.23 -16.91 -11.36
CA HIS A 218 -0.01 -16.72 -9.92
C HIS A 218 -0.59 -15.39 -9.41
N ILE A 219 -1.27 -14.62 -10.26
CA ILE A 219 -1.90 -13.36 -9.89
C ILE A 219 -3.41 -13.49 -10.03
N LEU A 220 -4.12 -13.33 -8.92
CA LEU A 220 -5.56 -13.26 -8.86
C LEU A 220 -5.99 -11.79 -8.86
N PHE A 221 -6.87 -11.43 -9.78
CA PHE A 221 -7.54 -10.14 -9.82
C PHE A 221 -8.97 -10.26 -9.32
N ILE A 222 -9.31 -9.52 -8.27
CA ILE A 222 -10.64 -9.56 -7.68
C ILE A 222 -11.10 -8.16 -7.29
N THR A 223 -12.38 -7.90 -7.45
CA THR A 223 -12.98 -6.63 -7.05
C THR A 223 -13.62 -6.71 -5.66
N TYR A 224 -13.58 -5.60 -4.92
CA TYR A 224 -14.31 -5.45 -3.67
C TYR A 224 -15.82 -5.68 -3.86
N GLU A 225 -16.35 -5.28 -5.01
CA GLU A 225 -17.76 -5.43 -5.38
C GLU A 225 -18.14 -6.91 -5.58
N GLU A 226 -17.28 -7.73 -6.20
CA GLU A 226 -17.47 -9.18 -6.30
C GLU A 226 -17.50 -9.83 -4.92
N MET A 227 -16.50 -9.52 -4.07
CA MET A 227 -16.45 -10.02 -2.69
C MET A 227 -17.73 -9.72 -1.91
N LYS A 228 -18.28 -8.51 -2.09
CA LYS A 228 -19.50 -8.07 -1.40
C LYS A 228 -20.76 -8.73 -1.98
N LYS A 229 -20.82 -8.96 -3.29
CA LYS A 229 -22.00 -9.49 -3.98
C LYS A 229 -22.21 -10.97 -3.73
N ASP A 230 -21.17 -11.78 -3.93
CA ASP A 230 -21.24 -13.22 -3.68
C ASP A 230 -19.87 -13.75 -3.25
N PHE A 231 -19.65 -13.69 -1.95
CA PHE A 231 -18.40 -14.10 -1.33
C PHE A 231 -18.03 -15.57 -1.60
N ARG A 232 -19.00 -16.46 -1.85
CA ARG A 232 -18.74 -17.90 -2.00
C ARG A 232 -18.31 -18.29 -3.41
N ASN A 233 -18.60 -17.46 -4.41
CA ASN A 233 -18.38 -17.77 -5.82
C ASN A 233 -17.55 -16.69 -6.54
N CYS A 234 -16.69 -15.97 -5.81
CA CYS A 234 -15.72 -15.07 -6.43
C CYS A 234 -14.66 -15.87 -7.21
N ASN A 235 -14.31 -15.38 -8.39
CA ASN A 235 -13.38 -16.04 -9.34
C ASN A 235 -11.99 -16.30 -8.76
#